data_AF-A0A2C5ZLZ0-F1
#
_entry.id   AF-A0A2C5ZLZ0-F1
#
_cell.length_a   1.000
_cell.length_b   1.000
_cell.length_c   1.000
_cell.angle_alpha   90.00
_cell.angle_beta   90.00
_cell.angle_gamma   90.00
#
_symmetry.space_group_name_H-M   'P 1'
#
loop_
_entity.id
_entity.type
_entity.pdbx_description
1 polymer ?
#
loop_
_entity_poly.entity_id
_entity_poly.type
_entity_poly.pdbx_seq_one_letter_code
_entity_poly.pdbx_strand_id
1 'polypeptide(L)'
;MDEARQELHRIINDREMKDSLLLVFANKQDLQEAMKPQEVTEALQLSRLKDKVWYVVPSCATTGEGLLEGLAWLSNNVKAPPTPVKK
;
A
#
# COMPACT_ATOMS: atom_id res chain seq x y z
N MET A 1 15.20 -5.57 -2.67
CA MET A 1 13.86 -5.86 -2.12
C MET A 1 13.88 -6.22 -0.64
N ASP A 2 14.91 -6.89 -0.13
CA ASP A 2 14.96 -7.27 1.30
C ASP A 2 14.90 -6.08 2.27
N GLU A 3 15.58 -4.97 1.95
CA GLU A 3 15.54 -3.75 2.76
C GLU A 3 14.14 -3.13 2.78
N ALA A 4 13.52 -2.94 1.60
CA ALA A 4 12.16 -2.42 1.48
C ALA A 4 11.14 -3.29 2.24
N ARG A 5 11.28 -4.62 2.17
CA ARG A 5 10.46 -5.55 2.95
C ARG A 5 10.68 -5.34 4.45
N GLN A 6 11.92 -5.28 4.91
CA GLN A 6 12.24 -5.11 6.33
C GLN A 6 11.67 -3.80 6.89
N GLU A 7 11.88 -2.69 6.19
CA GLU A 7 11.37 -1.39 6.62
C GLU A 7 9.84 -1.33 6.61
N LEU A 8 9.20 -1.89 5.58
CA LEU A 8 7.74 -1.99 5.55
C LEU A 8 7.21 -2.77 6.76
N HIS A 9 7.77 -3.95 7.04
CA HIS A 9 7.34 -4.77 8.16
C HIS A 9 7.67 -4.13 9.51
N ARG A 10 8.75 -3.35 9.61
CA ARG A 10 9.07 -2.58 10.82
C ARG A 10 8.02 -1.50 11.09
N ILE A 11 7.61 -0.77 10.05
CA ILE A 11 6.65 0.34 10.18
C ILE A 11 5.22 -0.19 10.40
N ILE A 12 4.75 -1.13 9.58
CA ILE A 12 3.34 -1.56 9.59
C ILE A 12 2.96 -2.36 10.85
N ASN A 13 3.94 -2.96 11.52
CA ASN A 13 3.75 -3.67 12.78
C ASN A 13 3.88 -2.76 14.01
N ASP A 14 4.20 -1.47 13.84
CA ASP A 14 4.15 -0.51 14.93
C ASP A 14 2.70 -0.38 15.44
N ARG A 15 2.55 -0.19 16.75
CA ARG A 15 1.26 0.02 17.41
C ARG A 15 0.50 1.22 16.84
N GLU A 16 1.19 2.26 16.38
CA GLU A 16 0.57 3.45 15.79
C GLU A 16 -0.03 3.15 14.41
N MET A 17 0.45 2.11 13.74
CA MET A 17 -0.02 1.69 12.42
C MET A 17 -1.09 0.59 12.47
N LYS A 18 -1.57 0.23 13.68
CA LYS A 18 -2.48 -0.91 13.89
C LYS A 18 -3.71 -0.88 12.99
N ASP A 19 -4.37 0.26 12.88
CA ASP A 19 -5.61 0.45 12.12
C ASP A 19 -5.38 1.15 10.76
N SER A 20 -4.13 1.20 10.30
CA SER A 20 -3.78 1.82 9.02
C SER A 20 -4.09 0.91 7.82
N LEU A 21 -4.37 1.54 6.69
CA LEU A 21 -4.42 0.91 5.38
C LEU A 21 -3.05 0.99 4.71
N LEU A 22 -2.69 -0.04 3.95
CA LEU A 22 -1.44 -0.07 3.19
C LEU A 22 -1.73 -0.06 1.69
N LEU A 23 -1.50 1.08 1.04
CA LEU A 23 -1.44 1.17 -0.42
C LEU A 23 0.02 1.07 -0.87
N VAL A 24 0.31 0.14 -1.79
CA VAL A 24 1.63 -0.01 -2.40
C VAL A 24 1.55 0.31 -3.88
N PHE A 25 2.31 1.29 -4.33
CA PHE A 25 2.50 1.54 -5.76
C PHE A 25 3.64 0.68 -6.28
N ALA A 26 3.30 -0.30 -7.13
CA ALA A 26 4.27 -1.00 -7.97
C ALA A 26 4.67 -0.06 -9.11
N ASN A 27 5.52 0.91 -8.78
CA ASN A 27 5.89 2.02 -9.65
C ASN A 27 6.92 1.61 -10.73
N LYS A 28 7.06 2.45 -11.75
CA LYS A 28 7.96 2.30 -12.91
C LYS A 28 7.56 1.18 -13.87
N GLN A 29 6.26 0.94 -14.04
CA GLN A 29 5.76 -0.09 -14.97
C GLN A 29 6.06 0.20 -16.45
N ASP A 30 6.60 1.38 -16.76
CA ASP A 30 7.15 1.73 -18.08
C ASP A 30 8.46 1.01 -18.41
N LEU A 31 9.17 0.48 -17.41
CA LEU A 31 10.42 -0.26 -17.59
C LEU A 31 10.16 -1.75 -17.87
N GLN A 32 10.94 -2.34 -18.77
CA GLN A 32 10.77 -3.75 -19.17
C GLN A 32 11.06 -4.72 -18.01
N GLU A 33 11.99 -4.36 -17.13
CA GLU A 33 12.41 -5.11 -15.95
C GLU A 33 11.56 -4.84 -14.70
N ALA A 34 10.49 -4.06 -14.81
CA ALA A 34 9.64 -3.73 -13.66
C ALA A 34 8.92 -4.98 -13.12
N MET A 35 8.96 -5.15 -11.80
CA MET A 35 8.15 -6.18 -11.14
C MET A 35 6.66 -5.85 -11.25
N LYS A 36 5.87 -6.83 -11.65
CA LYS A 36 4.41 -6.74 -11.69
C LYS A 36 3.85 -6.70 -10.25
N PRO A 37 2.61 -6.22 -10.06
CA PRO A 37 1.98 -6.16 -8.73
C PRO A 37 2.02 -7.48 -7.94
N GLN A 38 1.88 -8.61 -8.62
CA GLN A 38 1.96 -9.95 -8.01
C GLN A 38 3.37 -10.24 -7.46
N GLU A 39 4.40 -9.96 -8.25
CA GLU A 39 5.81 -10.15 -7.85
C GLU A 39 6.18 -9.21 -6.69
N VAL A 40 5.68 -7.97 -6.71
CA VAL A 40 5.85 -7.02 -5.59
C VAL A 40 5.17 -7.54 -4.32
N THR A 41 3.96 -8.10 -4.45
CA THR A 41 3.20 -8.69 -3.33
C THR A 41 4.00 -9.81 -2.65
N GLU A 42 4.59 -10.70 -3.46
CA GLU A 42 5.42 -11.80 -3.00
C GLU A 42 6.73 -11.31 -2.37
N ALA A 43 7.44 -10.41 -3.05
CA ALA A 43 8.73 -9.89 -2.60
C ALA A 43 8.63 -9.14 -1.27
N LEU A 44 7.54 -8.40 -1.05
CA LEU A 44 7.25 -7.70 0.22
C LEU A 44 6.54 -8.59 1.26
N GLN A 45 6.19 -9.82 0.89
CA GLN A 45 5.50 -10.78 1.76
C GLN A 45 4.20 -10.22 2.36
N LEU A 46 3.42 -9.49 1.56
CA LEU A 46 2.19 -8.82 2.05
C LEU A 46 1.14 -9.82 2.53
N SER A 47 1.12 -11.04 1.99
CA SER A 47 0.24 -12.13 2.45
C SER A 47 0.44 -12.53 3.92
N ARG A 48 1.55 -12.12 4.56
CA ARG A 48 1.79 -12.33 5.99
C ARG A 48 1.00 -11.34 6.86
N LEU A 49 0.59 -10.19 6.32
CA LEU A 49 -0.14 -9.13 7.01
C LEU A 49 -1.65 -9.44 7.03
N LYS A 50 -2.04 -10.52 7.71
CA LYS A 50 -3.43 -11.02 7.72
C LYS A 50 -4.43 -10.10 8.40
N ASP A 51 -3.95 -9.23 9.28
CA ASP A 51 -4.73 -8.27 10.06
C ASP A 51 -4.77 -6.87 9.41
N LYS A 52 -4.13 -6.69 8.25
CA LYS A 52 -4.06 -5.42 7.53
C LYS A 52 -4.83 -5.51 6.21
N VAL A 53 -5.49 -4.41 5.88
CA VAL A 53 -6.08 -4.21 4.54
C VAL A 53 -5.02 -3.53 3.68
N TRP A 54 -4.66 -4.18 2.58
CA TRP A 54 -3.64 -3.68 1.67
C TRP A 54 -4.06 -3.83 0.23
N TYR A 55 -3.45 -3.03 -0.64
CA TYR A 55 -3.65 -3.10 -2.07
C TYR A 55 -2.37 -2.71 -2.82
N VAL A 56 -2.09 -3.41 -3.92
CA VAL A 56 -0.93 -3.15 -4.77
C VAL A 56 -1.43 -2.69 -6.13
N VAL A 57 -1.03 -1.49 -6.54
CA VAL A 57 -1.47 -0.86 -7.80
C VAL A 57 -0.29 -0.74 -8.74
N PRO A 58 -0.37 -1.28 -9.98
CA PRO A 58 0.62 -0.98 -11.01
C PRO A 58 0.57 0.51 -11.32
N SER A 59 1.72 1.18 -11.37
CA SER A 59 1.76 2.63 -11.62
C SER A 59 2.99 3.07 -12.39
N CYS A 60 2.85 4.23 -13.03
CA CYS A 60 3.96 4.94 -13.65
C CYS A 60 3.87 6.41 -13.26
N ALA A 61 4.77 6.86 -12.39
CA ALA A 61 4.73 8.21 -11.84
C ALA A 61 4.95 9.31 -12.90
N THR A 62 5.63 9.02 -14.01
CA THR A 62 5.92 10.00 -15.07
C THR A 62 4.72 10.20 -16.00
N THR A 63 3.91 9.16 -16.23
CA THR A 63 2.66 9.26 -17.02
C THR A 63 1.43 9.54 -16.15
N GLY A 64 1.51 9.25 -14.84
CA GLY A 64 0.42 9.37 -13.88
C GLY A 64 -0.50 8.14 -13.81
N GLU A 65 -0.23 7.10 -14.60
CA GLU A 65 -1.02 5.87 -14.61
C GLU A 65 -1.03 5.18 -13.24
N GLY A 66 -2.20 4.66 -12.85
CA GLY A 66 -2.42 3.98 -11.57
C GLY A 66 -2.53 4.88 -10.34
N LEU A 67 -2.06 6.14 -10.39
CA LEU A 67 -2.06 7.03 -9.21
C LEU A 67 -3.48 7.34 -8.73
N LEU A 68 -4.37 7.74 -9.65
CA LEU A 68 -5.76 8.07 -9.30
C LEU A 68 -6.50 6.85 -8.77
N GLU A 69 -6.29 5.68 -9.37
CA GLU A 69 -6.90 4.42 -8.94
C GLU A 69 -6.49 4.05 -7.51
N GLY A 70 -5.18 4.09 -7.21
CA GLY A 70 -4.68 3.79 -5.87
C GLY A 70 -5.21 4.76 -4.81
N LEU A 71 -5.22 6.06 -5.12
CA LEU A 71 -5.74 7.08 -4.21
C LEU A 71 -7.26 6.98 -4.02
N ALA A 72 -8.01 6.65 -5.07
CA ALA A 72 -9.44 6.40 -4.98
C ALA A 72 -9.73 5.17 -4.11
N TRP A 73 -8.95 4.09 -4.26
CA TRP A 73 -9.05 2.93 -3.37
C TRP A 73 -8.81 3.32 -1.91
N LEU A 74 -7.77 4.10 -1.63
CA LEU A 74 -7.48 4.56 -0.27
C LEU A 74 -8.61 5.43 0.30
N SER A 75 -9.13 6.36 -0.49
CA SER A 75 -10.28 7.20 -0.12
C SER A 75 -11.55 6.41 0.18
N ASN A 76 -11.79 5.32 -0.54
CA ASN A 76 -12.98 4.49 -0.34
C ASN A 76 -12.88 3.56 0.86
N ASN A 77 -11.66 3.20 1.27
CA ASN A 77 -11.42 2.26 2.36
C ASN A 77 -11.09 2.95 3.69
N VAL A 78 -10.67 4.22 3.68
CA VAL A 78 -10.37 4.95 4.90
C VAL A 78 -11.67 5.14 5.69
N LYS A 79 -11.72 4.59 6.91
CA LYS A 79 -12.84 4.84 7.81
C LYS A 79 -12.71 6.27 8.29
N ALA A 80 -13.78 7.06 8.15
CA ALA A 80 -13.82 8.39 8.74
C ALA A 80 -13.49 8.27 10.25
N PRO A 81 -12.65 9.18 10.81
CA PRO A 81 -12.43 9.19 12.24
C PRO A 81 -13.78 9.36 12.96
N PRO A 82 -13.99 8.70 14.12
CA PRO A 82 -15.21 8.88 14.87
C PRO A 82 -15.41 10.37 15.17
N THR A 83 -16.51 10.93 14.68
CA THR A 83 -16.87 12.32 14.92
C THR A 83 -16.88 12.55 16.43
N PRO A 84 -16.19 13.57 16.96
CA PRO A 84 -16.25 13.85 18.39
C PRO A 84 -17.72 14.10 18.76
N VAL A 85 -18.27 13.23 19.59
CA VAL A 85 -19.61 13.39 20.16
C VAL A 85 -19.59 14.71 20.91
N LYS A 86 -20.32 15.71 20.41
CA LYS A 86 -20.51 16.97 21.12
C LYS A 86 -21.14 16.63 22.48
N LYS A 87 -20.39 16.86 23.56
CA LYS A 87 -20.96 16.87 24.92
C LYS A 87 -21.88 18.06 25.08
#